data_AF-O65053-F1
#
_entry.id   AF-O65053-F1
#
_cell.length_a   1.000
_cell.length_b   1.000
_cell.length_c   1.000
_cell.angle_alpha   90.00
_cell.angle_beta   90.00
_cell.angle_gamma   90.00
#
_symmetry.space_group_name_H-M   'P 1'
#
loop_
_entity.id
_entity.type
_entity.pdbx_description
1 polymer ?
#
loop_
_entity_poly.entity_id
_entity_poly.type
_entity_poly.pdbx_seq_one_letter_code
_entity_poly.pdbx_strand_id
1 'polypeptide(L)'
;EAITKFGKDPRSYEVLTKRFIADDNGNVKGLELITVKWEKDESGKFQLKEMEGTEEIIEAELVFLAMGFLGPEQNIAEKLDMERDNRSNFKANFGDFATSVDGVFAAGDCRRGQSLVVWAIAEGRQAAAQIDKFVMKEDQLITTCEDRVDDKDKRPMSLSKHK
;
A
#
# COMPACT_ATOMS: atom_id res chain seq x y z
N GLU A 1 -22.18 20.87 19.07
CA GLU A 1 -21.21 21.92 18.68
C GLU A 1 -21.38 22.39 17.24
N ALA A 2 -21.14 21.56 16.22
CA ALA A 2 -21.26 21.97 14.82
C ALA A 2 -22.69 22.42 14.42
N ILE A 3 -23.72 21.63 14.74
CA ILE A 3 -25.12 21.99 14.46
C ILE A 3 -25.54 23.27 15.19
N THR A 4 -25.02 23.48 16.40
CA THR A 4 -25.27 24.68 17.20
C THR A 4 -24.65 25.93 16.57
N LYS A 5 -23.50 25.79 15.88
CA LYS A 5 -22.77 26.90 15.24
C LYS A 5 -23.28 27.20 13.83
N PHE A 6 -23.70 26.18 13.08
CA PHE A 6 -24.03 26.31 11.65
C PHE A 6 -25.52 26.08 11.34
N GLY A 7 -26.35 25.76 12.34
CA GLY A 7 -27.79 25.48 12.17
C GLY A 7 -28.11 24.17 11.47
N LYS A 8 -27.12 23.50 10.86
CA LYS A 8 -27.21 22.21 10.19
C LYS A 8 -25.89 21.45 10.29
N ASP A 9 -25.88 20.20 9.85
CA ASP A 9 -24.64 19.46 9.65
C ASP A 9 -23.80 20.16 8.57
N PRO A 10 -22.54 20.54 8.85
CA PRO A 10 -21.69 21.20 7.86
C PRO A 10 -21.19 20.25 6.77
N ARG A 11 -21.39 18.93 6.92
CA ARG A 11 -20.96 17.95 5.93
C ARG A 11 -21.94 17.92 4.76
N SER A 12 -21.43 18.24 3.57
CA SER A 12 -22.10 17.97 2.30
C SER A 12 -21.55 16.68 1.71
N TYR A 13 -22.45 15.82 1.22
CA TYR A 13 -22.12 14.61 0.46
C TYR A 13 -22.61 14.82 -0.97
N GLU A 14 -22.21 13.93 -1.89
CA GLU A 14 -22.71 13.98 -3.27
C GLU A 14 -22.38 15.31 -3.97
N VAL A 15 -21.22 15.89 -3.67
CA VAL A 15 -20.73 17.13 -4.29
C VAL A 15 -19.42 16.88 -5.02
N LEU A 16 -19.26 17.55 -6.15
CA LEU A 16 -18.04 17.57 -6.95
C LEU A 16 -17.53 19.02 -7.04
N THR A 17 -16.26 19.23 -6.67
CA THR A 17 -15.59 20.52 -6.86
C THR A 17 -15.24 20.72 -8.33
N LYS A 18 -15.74 21.81 -8.94
CA LYS A 18 -15.49 22.16 -10.34
C LYS A 18 -14.26 23.04 -10.50
N ARG A 19 -14.10 24.06 -9.65
CA ARG A 19 -12.92 24.95 -9.66
C ARG A 19 -12.76 25.74 -8.37
N PHE A 20 -11.53 26.22 -8.16
CA PHE A 20 -11.24 27.28 -7.19
C PHE A 20 -11.55 28.65 -7.79
N ILE A 21 -12.06 29.54 -6.96
CA ILE A 21 -12.31 30.94 -7.30
C ILE A 21 -11.25 31.77 -6.56
N ALA A 22 -10.52 32.60 -7.30
CA ALA A 22 -9.51 33.48 -6.74
C ALA A 22 -10.05 34.91 -6.53
N ASP A 23 -9.47 35.64 -5.58
CA ASP A 23 -9.62 37.10 -5.45
C ASP A 23 -8.69 37.85 -6.41
N ASP A 24 -8.75 39.19 -6.39
CA ASP A 24 -7.93 40.05 -7.24
C ASP A 24 -6.42 39.96 -6.94
N ASN A 25 -6.04 39.39 -5.79
CA ASN A 25 -4.66 39.18 -5.37
C ASN A 25 -4.16 37.74 -5.64
N GLY A 26 -5.01 36.88 -6.21
CA GLY A 26 -4.67 35.48 -6.50
C GLY A 26 -4.86 34.50 -5.33
N ASN A 27 -5.45 34.93 -4.21
CA ASN A 27 -5.77 34.04 -3.08
C ASN A 27 -7.09 33.32 -3.33
N VAL A 28 -7.28 32.14 -2.73
CA VAL A 28 -8.58 31.47 -2.78
C VAL A 28 -9.63 32.28 -2.03
N LYS A 29 -10.77 32.49 -2.68
CA LYS A 29 -11.96 33.17 -2.13
C LYS A 29 -13.15 32.23 -2.03
N GLY A 30 -13.17 31.17 -2.83
CA GLY A 30 -14.23 30.18 -2.78
C GLY A 30 -14.02 29.00 -3.70
N LEU A 31 -15.02 28.12 -3.70
CA LEU A 31 -15.09 26.88 -4.45
C LEU A 31 -16.42 26.86 -5.21
N GLU A 32 -16.37 26.56 -6.50
CA GLU A 32 -17.56 26.20 -7.27
C GLU A 32 -17.78 24.70 -7.18
N LEU A 33 -18.95 24.29 -6.73
CA LEU A 33 -19.37 22.91 -6.56
C LEU A 33 -20.57 22.61 -7.47
N ILE A 34 -20.78 21.34 -7.75
CA ILE A 34 -22.02 20.82 -8.35
C ILE A 34 -22.48 19.58 -7.58
N THR A 35 -23.79 19.39 -7.47
CA THR A 35 -24.33 18.14 -6.92
C THR A 35 -24.18 17.01 -7.94
N VAL A 36 -23.83 15.82 -7.48
CA VAL A 36 -23.64 14.64 -8.32
C VAL A 36 -24.44 13.46 -7.79
N LYS A 37 -24.88 12.57 -8.69
CA LYS A 37 -25.56 11.33 -8.32
C LYS A 37 -24.89 10.14 -9.00
N TRP A 38 -24.94 9.00 -8.32
CA TRP A 38 -24.53 7.74 -8.89
C TRP A 38 -25.69 7.09 -9.61
N GLU A 39 -25.60 6.97 -10.94
CA GLU A 39 -26.56 6.26 -11.78
C GLU A 39 -25.87 5.04 -12.41
N LYS A 40 -26.63 3.99 -12.74
CA LYS A 40 -26.09 2.88 -13.53
C LYS A 40 -26.27 3.18 -15.01
N ASP A 41 -25.21 3.01 -15.79
CA ASP A 41 -25.32 3.00 -17.25
C ASP A 41 -26.04 1.73 -17.75
N GLU A 42 -26.31 1.68 -19.06
CA GLU A 42 -26.95 0.54 -19.72
C GLU A 42 -26.15 -0.77 -19.56
N SER A 43 -24.85 -0.67 -19.26
CA SER A 43 -23.96 -1.81 -18.97
C SER A 43 -23.92 -2.20 -17.49
N GLY A 44 -24.71 -1.53 -16.64
CA GLY A 44 -24.81 -1.75 -15.20
C GLY A 44 -23.65 -1.16 -14.39
N LYS A 45 -22.74 -0.39 -15.01
CA LYS A 45 -21.64 0.29 -14.30
C LYS A 45 -22.14 1.60 -13.70
N PHE A 46 -21.68 1.89 -12.49
CA PHE A 46 -21.98 3.16 -11.85
C PHE A 46 -21.20 4.29 -12.53
N GLN A 47 -21.92 5.31 -12.95
CA GLN A 47 -21.41 6.56 -13.49
C GLN A 47 -21.77 7.70 -12.56
N LEU A 48 -20.83 8.61 -12.37
CA LEU A 48 -21.04 9.85 -11.66
C LEU A 48 -21.71 10.84 -12.62
N LYS A 49 -22.93 11.27 -12.30
CA LYS A 49 -23.70 12.20 -13.12
C LYS A 49 -23.86 13.52 -12.41
N GLU A 50 -23.47 14.60 -13.10
CA GLU A 50 -23.65 15.97 -12.63
C GLU A 50 -25.11 16.40 -12.76
N MET A 51 -25.63 17.06 -11.73
CA MET A 51 -26.98 17.60 -11.70
C MET A 51 -26.94 19.07 -12.15
N GLU A 52 -27.20 19.33 -13.42
CA GLU A 52 -27.23 20.70 -13.96
C GLU A 52 -28.20 21.60 -13.18
N GLY A 53 -27.81 22.86 -12.95
CA GLY A 53 -28.60 23.83 -12.19
C GLY A 53 -28.45 23.70 -10.67
N THR A 54 -27.57 22.81 -10.19
CA THR A 54 -27.23 22.67 -8.76
C THR A 54 -25.88 23.27 -8.41
N GLU A 55 -25.34 24.12 -9.29
CA GLU A 55 -24.07 24.79 -9.07
C GLU A 55 -24.17 25.75 -7.88
N GLU A 56 -23.24 25.62 -6.94
CA GLU A 56 -23.16 26.48 -5.77
C GLU A 56 -21.73 26.97 -5.54
N ILE A 57 -21.61 28.17 -4.97
CA ILE A 57 -20.33 28.72 -4.54
C ILE A 57 -20.27 28.68 -3.03
N ILE A 58 -19.23 28.03 -2.50
CA ILE A 58 -18.91 28.08 -1.08
C ILE A 58 -17.72 29.03 -0.89
N GLU A 59 -17.90 30.05 -0.05
CA GLU A 59 -16.82 30.95 0.34
C GLU A 59 -15.77 30.22 1.18
N ALA A 60 -14.51 30.38 0.82
CA ALA A 60 -13.39 29.71 1.48
C ALA A 60 -12.08 30.49 1.26
N GLU A 61 -11.38 30.78 2.35
CA GLU A 61 -10.06 31.42 2.34
C GLU A 61 -8.92 30.40 2.44
N LEU A 62 -9.24 29.14 2.75
CA LEU A 62 -8.29 28.04 2.89
C LEU A 62 -8.93 26.71 2.49
N VAL A 63 -8.21 25.90 1.71
CA VAL A 63 -8.67 24.59 1.27
C VAL A 63 -7.64 23.51 1.58
N PHE A 64 -8.07 22.43 2.24
CA PHE A 64 -7.26 21.25 2.51
C PHE A 64 -7.66 20.11 1.57
N LEU A 65 -6.71 19.64 0.76
CA LEU A 65 -6.91 18.48 -0.10
C LEU A 65 -6.60 17.20 0.68
N ALA A 66 -7.65 16.49 1.10
CA ALA A 66 -7.55 15.25 1.88
C ALA A 66 -7.99 14.01 1.05
N MET A 67 -7.48 13.89 -0.18
CA MET A 67 -7.87 12.84 -1.14
C MET A 67 -7.15 11.48 -0.93
N GLY A 68 -6.32 11.38 0.11
CA GLY A 68 -5.48 10.20 0.34
C GLY A 68 -4.29 10.11 -0.63
N PHE A 69 -3.76 8.89 -0.82
CA PHE A 69 -2.57 8.61 -1.63
C PHE A 69 -2.73 7.32 -2.46
N LEU A 70 -2.22 7.28 -3.69
CA LEU A 70 -2.44 6.11 -4.56
C LEU A 70 -1.58 4.89 -4.18
N GLY A 71 -0.38 5.14 -3.68
CA GLY A 71 0.60 4.11 -3.32
C GLY A 71 1.82 4.74 -2.64
N PRO A 72 2.83 3.93 -2.28
CA PRO A 72 4.07 4.42 -1.69
C PRO A 72 4.92 5.22 -2.70
N GLU A 73 5.92 5.95 -2.20
CA GLU A 73 6.95 6.54 -3.06
C GLU A 73 7.73 5.46 -3.83
N GLN A 74 8.05 5.76 -5.08
CA GLN A 74 8.58 4.77 -6.03
C GLN A 74 10.11 4.67 -6.02
N ASN A 75 10.80 5.60 -5.35
CA ASN A 75 12.26 5.70 -5.37
C ASN A 75 12.96 4.40 -4.92
N ILE A 76 12.43 3.76 -3.87
CA ILE A 76 13.00 2.49 -3.37
C ILE A 76 12.73 1.34 -4.34
N ALA A 77 11.52 1.29 -4.91
CA ALA A 77 11.18 0.26 -5.90
C ALA A 77 12.07 0.35 -7.14
N GLU A 78 12.34 1.56 -7.62
CA GLU A 78 13.21 1.79 -8.77
C GLU A 78 14.68 1.44 -8.47
N LYS A 79 15.19 1.80 -7.29
CA LYS A 79 16.58 1.49 -6.90
C LYS A 79 16.85 0.02 -6.70
N LEU A 80 15.84 -0.74 -6.27
CA LEU A 80 15.94 -2.18 -6.03
C LEU A 80 15.45 -3.04 -7.21
N ASP A 81 14.96 -2.41 -8.29
CA ASP A 81 14.28 -3.09 -9.41
C ASP A 81 13.13 -4.00 -8.92
N MET A 82 12.34 -3.47 -7.97
CA MET A 82 11.25 -4.18 -7.33
C MET A 82 9.94 -4.07 -8.14
N GLU A 83 9.29 -5.21 -8.34
CA GLU A 83 8.00 -5.29 -9.02
C GLU A 83 6.88 -4.57 -8.26
N ARG A 84 5.92 -4.05 -9.01
CA ARG A 84 4.77 -3.30 -8.52
C ARG A 84 3.48 -3.89 -9.03
N ASP A 85 2.40 -3.73 -8.27
CA ASP A 85 1.07 -4.10 -8.72
C ASP A 85 0.47 -3.01 -9.64
N ASN A 86 -0.72 -3.29 -10.19
CA ASN A 86 -1.44 -2.34 -11.06
C ASN A 86 -1.87 -1.04 -10.35
N ARG A 87 -1.72 -0.97 -9.03
CA ARG A 87 -2.04 0.17 -8.18
C ARG A 87 -0.79 0.88 -7.66
N SER A 88 0.39 0.58 -8.20
CA SER A 88 1.70 1.14 -7.80
C SER A 88 2.19 0.74 -6.40
N ASN A 89 1.54 -0.23 -5.75
CA ASN A 89 2.03 -0.79 -4.49
C ASN A 89 3.18 -1.77 -4.76
N PHE A 90 4.01 -2.00 -3.75
CA PHE A 90 5.06 -3.02 -3.82
C PHE A 90 4.41 -4.40 -3.92
N LYS A 91 4.73 -5.13 -4.98
CA LYS A 91 4.10 -6.41 -5.27
C LYS A 91 4.63 -7.46 -4.31
N ALA A 92 3.78 -7.90 -3.40
CA ALA A 92 4.02 -9.06 -2.56
C ALA A 92 2.71 -9.77 -2.23
N ASN A 93 2.72 -11.09 -2.29
CA ASN A 93 1.54 -11.92 -2.03
C ASN A 93 1.20 -11.91 -0.53
N PHE A 94 -0.10 -11.88 -0.22
CA PHE A 94 -0.56 -12.02 1.16
C PHE A 94 -0.21 -13.41 1.67
N GLY A 95 0.43 -13.49 2.85
CA GLY A 95 0.91 -14.73 3.45
C GLY A 95 2.43 -14.90 3.31
N ASP A 96 2.98 -14.62 2.12
CA ASP A 96 4.42 -14.75 1.83
C ASP A 96 5.18 -13.45 2.09
N PHE A 97 4.59 -12.30 1.75
CA PHE A 97 5.15 -10.95 1.91
C PHE A 97 6.49 -10.68 1.20
N ALA A 98 7.08 -11.69 0.55
CA ALA A 98 8.27 -11.56 -0.27
C ALA A 98 7.96 -10.75 -1.54
N THR A 99 8.90 -9.90 -1.91
CA THR A 99 8.86 -9.10 -3.14
C THR A 99 9.58 -9.84 -4.28
N SER A 100 9.76 -9.20 -5.44
CA SER A 100 10.60 -9.74 -6.51
C SER A 100 12.10 -9.73 -6.17
N VAL A 101 12.51 -8.98 -5.15
CA VAL A 101 13.91 -8.85 -4.73
C VAL A 101 14.15 -9.80 -3.56
N ASP A 102 15.16 -10.67 -3.70
CA ASP A 102 15.47 -11.66 -2.69
C ASP A 102 15.87 -11.01 -1.36
N GLY A 103 15.39 -11.57 -0.25
CA GLY A 103 15.56 -11.00 1.09
C GLY A 103 14.77 -9.70 1.37
N VAL A 104 13.98 -9.18 0.42
CA VAL A 104 13.16 -7.98 0.60
C VAL A 104 11.68 -8.33 0.70
N PHE A 105 11.04 -7.81 1.75
CA PHE A 105 9.64 -8.08 2.08
C PHE A 105 8.85 -6.77 2.18
N ALA A 106 7.56 -6.81 1.84
CA ALA A 106 6.65 -5.67 1.91
C ALA A 106 5.39 -6.03 2.70
N ALA A 107 4.90 -5.12 3.54
CA ALA A 107 3.72 -5.30 4.38
C ALA A 107 3.04 -3.96 4.70
N GLY A 108 1.74 -3.98 5.01
CA GLY A 108 0.99 -2.77 5.34
C GLY A 108 0.65 -1.93 4.11
N ASP A 109 0.49 -0.63 4.28
CA ASP A 109 -0.07 0.26 3.24
C ASP A 109 0.79 0.32 1.97
N CYS A 110 2.12 0.12 2.05
CA CYS A 110 2.98 0.08 0.87
C CYS A 110 2.75 -1.17 -0.02
N ARG A 111 2.16 -2.23 0.54
CA ARG A 111 1.81 -3.48 -0.16
C ARG A 111 0.31 -3.56 -0.48
N ARG A 112 -0.53 -3.18 0.48
CA ARG A 112 -2.00 -3.31 0.42
C ARG A 112 -2.68 -2.09 -0.21
N GLY A 113 -2.05 -0.92 -0.13
CA GLY A 113 -2.69 0.38 -0.32
C GLY A 113 -3.39 0.86 0.96
N GLN A 114 -3.96 2.07 0.92
CA GLN A 114 -4.65 2.73 2.03
C GLN A 114 -5.57 1.78 2.81
N SER A 115 -5.28 1.53 4.09
CA SER A 115 -6.07 0.62 4.92
C SER A 115 -6.12 1.04 6.39
N LEU A 116 -6.62 0.13 7.23
CA LEU A 116 -6.69 0.33 8.68
C LEU A 116 -5.37 -0.06 9.33
N VAL A 117 -5.01 0.64 10.41
CA VAL A 117 -3.81 0.34 11.22
C VAL A 117 -3.77 -1.12 11.69
N VAL A 118 -4.91 -1.71 12.02
CA VAL A 118 -4.99 -3.13 12.42
C VAL A 118 -4.50 -4.09 11.32
N TRP A 119 -4.71 -3.75 10.04
CA TRP A 119 -4.19 -4.54 8.92
C TRP A 119 -2.69 -4.42 8.81
N ALA A 120 -2.14 -3.21 8.93
CA ALA A 120 -0.69 -3.01 8.93
C ALA A 120 -0.01 -3.81 10.06
N ILE A 121 -0.59 -3.82 11.27
CA ILE A 121 -0.08 -4.62 12.39
C ILE A 121 -0.15 -6.13 12.08
N ALA A 122 -1.29 -6.61 11.56
CA ALA A 122 -1.48 -8.01 11.25
C ALA A 122 -0.53 -8.50 10.13
N GLU A 123 -0.36 -7.71 9.08
CA GLU A 123 0.58 -8.00 7.99
C GLU A 123 2.03 -7.93 8.47
N GLY A 124 2.39 -6.94 9.29
CA GLY A 124 3.74 -6.83 9.86
C GLY A 124 4.13 -8.06 10.68
N ARG A 125 3.22 -8.59 11.49
CA ARG A 125 3.45 -9.83 12.27
C ARG A 125 3.65 -11.06 11.38
N GLN A 126 2.89 -11.16 10.30
CA GLN A 126 3.02 -12.28 9.36
C GLN A 126 4.28 -12.16 8.50
N ALA A 127 4.63 -10.96 8.04
CA ALA A 127 5.87 -10.69 7.33
C ALA A 127 7.09 -11.03 8.20
N ALA A 128 7.08 -10.66 9.49
CA ALA A 128 8.13 -11.03 10.43
C ALA A 128 8.29 -12.56 10.54
N ALA A 129 7.19 -13.31 10.57
CA ALA A 129 7.24 -14.78 10.58
C ALA A 129 7.79 -15.39 9.27
N GLN A 130 7.65 -14.70 8.13
CA GLN A 130 8.25 -15.16 6.87
C GLN A 130 9.73 -14.78 6.76
N ILE A 131 10.11 -13.59 7.23
CA ILE A 131 11.50 -13.17 7.34
C ILE A 131 12.27 -14.13 8.24
N ASP A 132 11.71 -14.50 9.39
CA ASP A 132 12.31 -15.49 10.30
C ASP A 132 12.61 -16.83 9.59
N LYS A 133 11.62 -17.37 8.86
CA LYS A 133 11.80 -18.59 8.07
C LYS A 133 12.84 -18.43 6.97
N PHE A 134 12.91 -17.27 6.32
CA PHE A 134 13.88 -16.99 5.27
C PHE A 134 15.31 -17.03 5.83
N VAL A 135 15.56 -16.32 6.93
CA VAL A 135 16.88 -16.27 7.59
C VAL A 135 17.28 -17.64 8.15
N MET A 136 16.36 -18.36 8.81
CA MET A 136 16.66 -19.69 9.37
C MET A 136 16.96 -20.75 8.29
N LYS A 137 16.37 -20.62 7.11
CA LYS A 137 16.68 -21.52 5.97
C LYS A 137 18.09 -21.29 5.43
N GLU A 138 18.57 -20.05 5.48
CA GLU A 138 19.94 -19.70 5.09
C GLU A 138 20.97 -20.28 6.08
N ASP A 139 20.67 -20.24 7.39
CA ASP A 139 21.51 -20.83 8.44
C ASP A 139 21.66 -22.36 8.32
N GLN A 140 20.58 -23.05 7.94
CA GLN A 140 20.59 -24.50 7.65
C GLN A 140 21.43 -24.85 6.41
N LEU A 141 21.44 -23.97 5.39
CA LEU A 141 22.29 -24.13 4.20
C LEU A 141 23.77 -23.91 4.52
N ILE A 142 24.11 -22.97 5.40
CA ILE A 142 25.48 -22.72 5.84
C ILE A 142 26.01 -23.90 6.67
N THR A 143 25.23 -24.35 7.65
CA THR A 143 25.60 -25.49 8.52
C THR A 143 25.87 -26.77 7.70
N THR A 144 25.01 -27.06 6.70
CA THR A 144 25.20 -28.23 5.83
C THR A 144 26.35 -28.10 4.82
N CYS A 145 26.84 -26.88 4.54
CA CYS A 145 28.01 -26.66 3.69
C CYS A 145 29.33 -26.81 4.48
N GLU A 146 29.38 -26.35 5.73
CA GLU A 146 30.55 -26.51 6.60
C GLU A 146 30.81 -27.99 6.96
N ASP A 147 29.74 -28.78 7.16
CA ASP A 147 29.83 -30.22 7.47
C ASP A 147 30.37 -31.09 6.32
N ARG A 148 30.55 -30.55 5.10
CA ARG A 148 31.06 -31.32 3.93
C ARG A 148 32.56 -31.21 3.70
N VAL A 149 33.29 -30.46 4.53
CA VAL A 149 34.75 -30.29 4.38
C VAL A 149 35.55 -31.38 5.12
N ASP A 150 34.95 -32.12 6.06
CA ASP A 150 35.69 -32.99 6.99
C ASP A 150 35.70 -34.51 6.72
N ASP A 151 35.27 -34.99 5.55
CA ASP A 151 35.22 -36.45 5.27
C ASP A 151 36.15 -36.95 4.15
N LYS A 152 37.35 -36.39 4.01
CA LYS A 152 38.35 -36.86 3.03
C LYS A 152 39.60 -37.55 3.58
N ASP A 153 39.76 -37.69 4.90
CA ASP A 153 41.02 -38.22 5.48
C ASP A 153 40.94 -39.59 6.17
N LYS A 154 39.83 -40.33 6.03
CA LYS A 154 39.75 -41.71 6.55
C LYS A 154 40.31 -42.70 5.52
N ARG A 155 41.64 -42.87 5.54
CA ARG A 155 42.34 -44.01 4.90
C ARG A 155 41.74 -45.34 5.38
N PRO A 156 41.50 -46.33 4.49
CA PRO A 156 41.08 -47.65 4.92
C PRO A 156 42.27 -48.39 5.54
N MET A 157 42.20 -48.70 6.82
CA MET A 157 43.13 -49.64 7.46
C MET A 157 42.71 -51.06 7.11
N SER A 158 43.61 -51.77 6.43
CA SER A 158 43.49 -53.13 5.95
C SER A 158 43.91 -54.15 7.03
N LEU A 159 43.51 -55.42 6.80
CA LEU A 159 44.01 -56.69 7.38
C LEU A 159 43.47 -57.03 8.79
N SER A 160 43.13 -58.27 9.16
CA SER A 160 43.36 -59.60 8.59
C SER A 160 42.41 -60.65 9.20
N LYS A 161 42.14 -61.71 8.42
CA LYS A 161 41.51 -62.99 8.82
C LYS A 161 42.09 -63.58 10.11
N HIS A 162 41.25 -64.25 10.93
CA HIS A 162 41.44 -65.67 11.24
C HIS A 162 40.24 -66.29 11.98
N LYS A 163 39.78 -67.41 11.38
CA LYS A 163 39.09 -68.60 11.91
C LYS A 163 37.82 -68.43 12.75
#